data_AF-A0A7R9VK64-F1
#
_entry.id   AF-A0A7R9VK64-F1
#
_cell.length_a   1.000
_cell.length_b   1.000
_cell.length_c   1.000
_cell.angle_alpha   90.00
_cell.angle_beta   90.00
_cell.angle_gamma   90.00
#
_symmetry.space_group_name_H-M   'P 1'
#
loop_
_entity.id
_entity.type
_entity.pdbx_description
1 polymer ?
#
loop_
_entity_poly.entity_id
_entity_poly.type
_entity_poly.pdbx_seq_one_letter_code
_entity_poly.pdbx_strand_id
1 'polypeptide(L)'
;DERAKEARKMLGVPKEEPAEGEVESSAPEPTSHKLQDIVNDGLTAAVRSGDYNTSRQLLILYTLVASRGEQQKQKEEEEAAAKALAASTEDAVAAMSQDDGDGDSNKGDTASGGSSSGVLHHEEEANENGHGENPGKELPDVGLTPMHTPPEPSFIHHAGKKEAIKKAEDNKKGGGGAATSTELSTHFNPPPPPPPPPLDTDRLRSATNSDGLLAVLGAAQVLRSMQDGGAKRRVEEAVLAIEEWVENGEQSVAFRLASWRDQRAAQGDLKIATESDSNFMAFISNKAVSNRRKFARQLRDSISATDFEDISFLQSIHAILDKMRSPCLRLELLQYILGLDNRYSVAHAARSVELAATCMNISAYESMPPEERKARGLLEES
;
A
#
# COMPACT_ATOMS: atom_id res chain seq x y z
N ASP A 1 13.61 14.65 -64.97
CA ASP A 1 13.82 15.49 -63.76
C ASP A 1 14.27 16.92 -64.00
N GLU A 2 15.26 17.21 -64.84
CA GLU A 2 15.70 18.61 -65.09
C GLU A 2 14.59 19.51 -65.71
N ARG A 3 13.77 18.99 -66.62
CA ARG A 3 12.64 19.75 -67.21
C ARG A 3 11.52 20.12 -66.22
N ALA A 4 11.41 19.42 -65.08
CA ALA A 4 10.38 19.72 -64.08
C ALA A 4 10.80 20.88 -63.15
N LYS A 5 12.11 21.14 -63.00
CA LYS A 5 12.62 22.26 -62.21
C LYS A 5 12.49 23.60 -62.94
N GLU A 6 12.57 23.60 -64.27
CA GLU A 6 12.52 24.83 -65.06
C GLU A 6 11.11 25.43 -65.17
N ALA A 7 10.07 24.59 -65.19
CA ALA A 7 8.68 25.04 -65.22
C ALA A 7 8.24 25.78 -63.94
N ARG A 8 8.86 25.49 -62.78
CA ARG A 8 8.56 26.16 -61.51
C ARG A 8 9.13 27.58 -61.42
N LYS A 9 10.15 27.92 -62.22
CA LYS A 9 10.80 29.24 -62.20
C LYS A 9 10.03 30.31 -62.99
N MET A 10 9.20 29.89 -63.95
CA MET A 10 8.42 30.79 -64.81
C MET A 10 7.08 31.24 -64.20
N LEU A 11 6.61 30.58 -63.14
CA LEU A 11 5.27 30.80 -62.57
C LEU A 11 5.16 31.92 -61.53
N GLY A 12 6.21 32.73 -61.34
CA GLY A 12 6.10 34.01 -60.61
C GLY A 12 5.37 33.91 -59.27
N VAL A 13 5.64 32.86 -58.49
CA VAL A 13 5.04 32.69 -57.16
C VAL A 13 5.67 33.77 -56.26
N PRO A 14 4.87 34.71 -55.71
CA PRO A 14 5.38 35.71 -54.80
C PRO A 14 6.02 35.00 -53.60
N LYS A 15 7.25 35.39 -53.32
CA LYS A 15 8.01 34.92 -52.15
C LYS A 15 7.37 35.57 -50.93
N GLU A 16 6.41 34.88 -50.32
CA GLU A 16 5.89 35.24 -48.99
C GLU A 16 7.05 35.08 -48.00
N GLU A 17 7.54 36.21 -47.50
CA GLU A 17 8.40 36.26 -46.32
C GLU A 17 7.56 35.81 -45.11
N PRO A 18 8.00 34.78 -44.36
CA PRO A 18 7.33 34.45 -43.12
C PRO A 18 7.65 35.57 -42.11
N ALA A 19 6.62 36.33 -41.75
CA ALA A 19 6.67 37.16 -40.57
C ALA A 19 6.93 36.26 -39.36
N GLU A 20 8.11 36.42 -38.75
CA GLU A 20 8.46 35.85 -37.45
C GLU A 20 7.58 36.50 -36.37
N GLY A 21 6.35 36.03 -36.26
CA GLY A 21 5.52 36.19 -35.08
C GLY A 21 5.63 34.91 -34.29
N GLU A 22 6.28 34.95 -33.12
CA GLU A 22 6.20 33.92 -32.10
C GLU A 22 4.73 33.75 -31.68
N VAL A 23 4.01 32.88 -32.38
CA VAL A 23 2.73 32.37 -31.92
C VAL A 23 3.07 31.33 -30.86
N GLU A 24 3.11 31.76 -29.60
CA GLU A 24 2.96 30.88 -28.43
C GLU A 24 1.63 30.13 -28.56
N SER A 25 1.68 29.03 -29.31
CA SER A 25 0.62 28.03 -29.42
C SER A 25 0.59 27.23 -28.12
N SER A 26 0.12 27.87 -27.05
CA SER A 26 -0.37 27.18 -25.86
C SER A 26 -1.70 26.52 -26.21
N ALA A 27 -1.62 25.40 -26.93
CA ALA A 27 -2.77 24.51 -27.06
C ALA A 27 -3.25 24.18 -25.64
N PRO A 28 -4.52 24.47 -25.28
CA PRO A 28 -4.99 24.27 -23.92
C PRO A 28 -4.83 22.80 -23.58
N GLU A 29 -3.94 22.50 -22.63
CA GLU A 29 -3.76 21.13 -22.18
C GLU A 29 -5.14 20.58 -21.77
N PRO A 30 -5.53 19.39 -22.26
CA PRO A 30 -6.78 18.79 -21.87
C PRO A 30 -6.75 18.59 -20.35
N THR A 31 -7.52 19.42 -19.65
CA THR A 31 -7.66 19.37 -18.19
C THR A 31 -7.96 17.93 -17.77
N SER A 32 -7.16 17.35 -16.87
CA SER A 32 -7.23 15.97 -16.38
C SER A 32 -8.67 15.44 -16.17
N HIS A 33 -9.55 16.31 -15.67
CA HIS A 33 -10.98 16.05 -15.51
C HIS A 33 -11.70 15.54 -16.77
N LYS A 34 -11.40 16.08 -17.96
CA LYS A 34 -12.03 15.64 -19.22
C LYS A 34 -11.65 14.22 -19.59
N LEU A 35 -10.41 13.82 -19.33
CA LEU A 35 -9.97 12.45 -19.57
C LEU A 35 -10.66 11.48 -18.61
N GLN A 36 -10.80 11.87 -17.35
CA GLN A 36 -11.49 11.04 -16.35
C GLN A 36 -12.96 10.82 -16.70
N ASP A 37 -13.66 11.86 -17.18
CA ASP A 37 -15.05 11.75 -17.64
C ASP A 37 -15.18 10.80 -18.85
N ILE A 38 -14.28 10.91 -19.84
CA ILE A 38 -14.27 10.03 -21.02
C ILE A 38 -14.04 8.57 -20.60
N VAL A 39 -13.12 8.33 -19.66
CA VAL A 39 -12.83 6.97 -19.17
C VAL A 39 -14.02 6.42 -18.37
N ASN A 40 -14.66 7.23 -17.55
CA ASN A 40 -15.84 6.83 -16.77
C ASN A 40 -17.04 6.48 -17.68
N ASP A 41 -17.30 7.30 -18.69
CA ASP A 41 -18.37 7.06 -19.66
C ASP A 41 -18.08 5.81 -20.50
N GLY A 42 -16.83 5.67 -20.96
CA GLY A 42 -16.37 4.48 -21.68
C GLY A 42 -16.52 3.22 -20.83
N LEU A 43 -16.09 3.26 -19.57
CA LEU A 43 -16.14 2.10 -18.68
C LEU A 43 -17.59 1.71 -18.40
N THR A 44 -18.47 2.69 -18.18
CA THR A 44 -19.90 2.47 -18.01
C THR A 44 -20.53 1.85 -19.25
N ALA A 45 -20.16 2.31 -20.45
CA ALA A 45 -20.62 1.76 -21.71
C ALA A 45 -20.13 0.32 -21.93
N ALA A 46 -18.85 0.06 -21.69
CA ALA A 46 -18.23 -1.26 -21.86
C ALA A 46 -18.81 -2.32 -20.89
N VAL A 47 -19.09 -1.91 -19.64
CA VAL A 47 -19.75 -2.78 -18.65
C VAL A 47 -21.18 -3.09 -19.08
N ARG A 48 -21.93 -2.10 -19.58
CA ARG A 48 -23.30 -2.30 -20.08
C ARG A 48 -23.35 -3.20 -21.32
N SER A 49 -22.36 -3.11 -22.20
CA SER A 49 -22.28 -3.95 -23.40
C SER A 49 -21.76 -5.36 -23.12
N GLY A 50 -21.29 -5.65 -21.89
CA GLY A 50 -20.65 -6.92 -21.56
C GLY A 50 -19.30 -7.13 -22.25
N ASP A 51 -18.67 -6.05 -22.73
CA ASP A 51 -17.35 -6.12 -23.35
C ASP A 51 -16.27 -6.09 -22.27
N TYR A 52 -15.90 -7.27 -21.80
CA TYR A 52 -14.91 -7.45 -20.74
C TYR A 52 -13.51 -6.97 -21.13
N ASN A 53 -13.12 -7.08 -22.40
CA ASN A 53 -11.78 -6.70 -22.83
C ASN A 53 -11.65 -5.17 -22.84
N THR A 54 -12.64 -4.50 -23.41
CA THR A 54 -12.72 -3.02 -23.40
C THR A 54 -12.89 -2.48 -21.98
N SER A 55 -13.71 -3.12 -21.15
CA SER A 55 -13.86 -2.75 -19.73
C SER A 55 -12.53 -2.84 -18.98
N ARG A 56 -11.75 -3.91 -19.22
CA ARG A 56 -10.42 -4.08 -18.62
C ARG A 56 -9.44 -3.00 -19.09
N GLN A 57 -9.39 -2.70 -20.38
CA GLN A 57 -8.52 -1.65 -20.93
C GLN A 57 -8.87 -0.27 -20.33
N LEU A 58 -10.16 0.02 -20.20
CA LEU A 58 -10.64 1.27 -19.62
C LEU A 58 -10.39 1.36 -18.12
N LEU A 59 -10.43 0.24 -17.38
CA LEU A 59 -10.08 0.22 -15.97
C LEU A 59 -8.57 0.47 -15.73
N ILE A 60 -7.72 -0.05 -16.61
CA ILE A 60 -6.28 0.25 -16.59
C ILE A 60 -6.08 1.74 -16.88
N LEU A 61 -6.72 2.27 -17.91
CA LEU A 61 -6.65 3.69 -18.27
C LEU A 61 -7.17 4.59 -17.14
N TYR A 62 -8.24 4.17 -16.45
CA TYR A 62 -8.78 4.87 -15.29
C TYR A 62 -7.75 4.99 -14.17
N THR A 63 -7.08 3.88 -13.85
CA THR A 63 -6.04 3.85 -12.81
C THR A 63 -4.87 4.77 -13.16
N LEU A 64 -4.45 4.78 -14.44
CA LEU A 64 -3.37 5.66 -14.91
C LEU A 64 -3.77 7.14 -14.84
N VAL A 65 -4.99 7.50 -15.27
CA VAL A 65 -5.50 8.88 -15.20
C VAL A 65 -5.63 9.34 -13.75
N ALA A 66 -6.14 8.48 -12.86
CA ALA A 66 -6.26 8.77 -11.44
C ALA A 66 -4.89 8.99 -10.76
N SER A 67 -3.92 8.12 -11.04
CA SER A 67 -2.56 8.23 -10.49
C SER A 67 -1.84 9.51 -10.94
N ARG A 68 -2.02 9.91 -12.22
CA ARG A 68 -1.46 11.17 -12.73
C ARG A 68 -2.05 12.40 -12.01
N GLY A 69 -3.33 12.35 -11.65
CA GLY A 69 -3.97 13.41 -10.87
C GLY A 69 -3.36 13.59 -9.48
N GLU A 70 -3.03 12.49 -8.80
CA GLU A 70 -2.36 12.54 -7.49
C GLU A 70 -0.93 13.06 -7.58
N GLN A 71 -0.16 12.63 -8.58
CA GLN A 71 1.20 13.13 -8.80
C GLN A 71 1.23 14.63 -9.08
N GLN A 72 0.28 15.12 -9.88
CA GLN A 72 0.17 16.54 -10.19
C GLN A 72 -0.20 17.35 -8.95
N LYS A 73 -1.13 16.85 -8.12
CA LYS A 73 -1.48 17.48 -6.86
C LYS A 73 -0.30 17.51 -5.87
N GLN A 74 0.45 16.41 -5.75
CA GLN A 74 1.65 16.37 -4.91
C GLN A 74 2.70 17.38 -5.39
N LYS A 75 2.92 17.48 -6.70
CA LYS A 75 3.82 18.45 -7.30
C LYS A 75 3.38 19.90 -7.03
N GLU A 76 2.09 20.18 -7.12
CA GLU A 76 1.52 21.50 -6.80
C GLU A 76 1.67 21.84 -5.31
N GLU A 77 1.45 20.87 -4.42
CA GLU A 77 1.66 21.03 -2.97
C GLU A 77 3.14 21.25 -2.63
N GLU A 78 4.06 20.51 -3.29
CA GLU A 78 5.50 20.67 -3.13
C GLU A 78 6.00 22.03 -3.66
N GLU A 79 5.52 22.46 -4.83
CA GLU A 79 5.85 23.78 -5.39
C GLU A 79 5.31 24.92 -4.51
N ALA A 80 4.09 24.76 -3.97
CA ALA A 80 3.52 25.73 -3.04
C ALA A 80 4.33 25.79 -1.73
N ALA A 81 4.77 24.64 -1.20
CA ALA A 81 5.62 24.58 -0.02
C ALA A 81 7.00 25.23 -0.28
N ALA A 82 7.61 24.98 -1.44
CA ALA A 82 8.87 25.58 -1.85
C ALA A 82 8.75 27.11 -1.99
N LYS A 83 7.67 27.61 -2.60
CA LYS A 83 7.39 29.06 -2.68
C LYS A 83 7.18 29.69 -1.30
N ALA A 84 6.47 29.01 -0.40
CA ALA A 84 6.28 29.50 0.96
C ALA A 84 7.61 29.56 1.76
N LEU A 85 8.49 28.57 1.58
CA LEU A 85 9.80 28.56 2.21
C LEU A 85 10.69 29.69 1.66
N ALA A 86 10.68 29.91 0.34
CA ALA A 86 11.43 30.99 -0.30
C ALA A 86 10.99 32.38 0.20
N ALA A 87 9.68 32.62 0.31
CA ALA A 87 9.15 33.86 0.86
C ALA A 87 9.58 34.07 2.32
N SER A 88 9.56 33.01 3.15
CA SER A 88 10.00 33.10 4.55
C SER A 88 11.50 33.40 4.69
N THR A 89 12.35 32.93 3.75
CA THR A 89 13.78 33.24 3.79
C THR A 89 14.09 34.69 3.43
N GLU A 90 13.33 35.29 2.51
CA GLU A 90 13.52 36.72 2.15
C GLU A 90 13.20 37.64 3.33
N ASP A 91 12.12 37.35 4.08
CA ASP A 91 11.76 38.10 5.30
C ASP A 91 12.83 37.98 6.40
N ALA A 92 13.44 36.79 6.55
CA ALA A 92 14.49 36.57 7.54
C ALA A 92 15.81 37.30 7.18
N VAL A 93 16.17 37.34 5.90
CA VAL A 93 17.37 38.06 5.42
C VAL A 93 17.18 39.57 5.53
N ALA A 94 15.96 40.07 5.30
CA ALA A 94 15.62 41.48 5.53
C ALA A 94 15.74 41.86 7.02
N ALA A 95 15.30 40.99 7.93
CA ALA A 95 15.39 41.22 9.38
C ALA A 95 16.83 41.18 9.92
N MET A 96 17.72 40.35 9.36
CA MET A 96 19.13 40.29 9.76
C MET A 96 19.96 41.50 9.28
N SER A 97 19.46 42.27 8.32
CA SER A 97 20.16 43.45 7.78
C SER A 97 19.92 44.73 8.60
N GLN A 98 19.28 44.64 9.78
CA GLN A 98 18.98 45.78 10.65
C GLN A 98 19.75 45.82 11.98
N ASP A 99 20.70 44.91 12.22
CA ASP A 99 21.52 44.87 13.43
C ASP A 99 22.92 45.45 13.20
N ASP A 100 22.97 46.72 12.76
CA ASP A 100 24.20 47.51 12.76
C ASP A 100 24.26 48.33 14.06
N GLY A 101 24.94 47.77 15.06
CA GLY A 101 25.53 48.52 16.18
C GLY A 101 24.97 48.16 17.55
N ASP A 102 25.73 47.44 18.37
CA ASP A 102 26.85 47.99 19.11
C ASP A 102 27.67 46.83 19.70
N GLY A 103 28.99 46.93 19.60
CA GLY A 103 29.88 45.89 20.06
C GLY A 103 30.00 45.87 21.58
N ASP A 104 30.12 44.67 22.16
CA ASP A 104 31.09 44.51 23.22
C ASP A 104 31.73 43.12 23.20
N SER A 105 33.04 43.19 23.03
CA SER A 105 34.06 42.16 23.17
C SER A 105 33.92 41.38 24.48
N ASN A 106 33.77 40.05 24.40
CA ASN A 106 34.19 39.20 25.51
C ASN A 106 35.01 37.99 25.06
N LYS A 107 36.25 37.99 25.54
CA LYS A 107 37.25 36.93 25.47
C LYS A 107 36.92 35.87 26.52
N GLY A 108 37.06 34.60 26.15
CA GLY A 108 37.17 33.47 27.09
C GLY A 108 37.06 32.16 26.31
N ASP A 109 38.17 31.53 25.94
CA ASP A 109 38.99 30.61 26.76
C ASP A 109 38.48 29.16 26.77
N THR A 110 39.22 28.32 26.02
CA THR A 110 39.78 27.01 26.41
C THR A 110 38.92 25.76 26.72
N ALA A 111 39.57 24.62 26.45
CA ALA A 111 39.32 23.21 26.82
C ALA A 111 38.43 22.39 25.84
N SER A 112 38.93 21.40 25.09
CA SER A 112 39.71 20.18 25.41
C SER A 112 38.89 19.06 26.08
N GLY A 113 38.99 17.85 25.50
CA GLY A 113 38.57 16.56 26.08
C GLY A 113 37.24 16.05 25.51
N GLY A 114 37.10 14.80 25.06
CA GLY A 114 38.01 13.68 25.07
C GLY A 114 37.29 12.47 24.45
N SER A 115 38.10 11.58 23.86
CA SER A 115 37.71 10.26 23.39
C SER A 115 37.02 9.42 24.46
N SER A 116 36.08 8.57 24.05
CA SER A 116 35.86 7.30 24.75
C SER A 116 35.47 6.21 23.76
N SER A 117 36.38 5.24 23.64
CA SER A 117 36.23 3.99 22.90
C SER A 117 35.68 2.95 23.88
N GLY A 118 34.58 2.28 23.52
CA GLY A 118 33.94 1.25 24.34
C GLY A 118 33.89 -0.08 23.59
N VAL A 119 34.84 -0.96 23.93
CA VAL A 119 34.95 -2.36 23.52
C VAL A 119 34.17 -3.23 24.51
N LEU A 120 33.27 -4.10 24.03
CA LEU A 120 32.77 -5.29 24.74
C LEU A 120 32.49 -6.37 23.68
N HIS A 121 33.34 -7.40 23.56
CA HIS A 121 33.39 -8.67 24.28
C HIS A 121 32.35 -9.72 23.83
N HIS A 122 32.92 -10.81 23.32
CA HIS A 122 32.39 -12.14 23.02
C HIS A 122 31.47 -12.71 24.10
N GLU A 123 30.40 -13.39 23.68
CA GLU A 123 29.99 -14.66 24.28
C GLU A 123 29.66 -15.70 23.20
N GLU A 124 30.17 -16.89 23.47
CA GLU A 124 30.22 -18.12 22.69
C GLU A 124 29.22 -19.08 23.34
N GLU A 125 28.15 -19.46 22.64
CA GLU A 125 27.25 -20.52 23.12
C GLU A 125 27.40 -21.78 22.26
N ALA A 126 28.01 -22.79 22.89
CA ALA A 126 27.96 -24.17 22.49
C ALA A 126 26.56 -24.73 22.79
N ASN A 127 25.93 -25.40 21.81
CA ASN A 127 24.72 -26.16 22.04
C ASN A 127 24.97 -27.65 21.74
N GLU A 128 24.91 -28.44 22.82
CA GLU A 128 25.00 -29.89 22.85
C GLU A 128 23.73 -30.53 22.27
N ASN A 129 23.90 -31.38 21.25
CA ASN A 129 22.86 -32.31 20.81
C ASN A 129 23.15 -33.70 21.37
N GLY A 130 22.51 -34.03 22.50
CA GLY A 130 22.53 -35.35 23.14
C GLY A 130 21.22 -36.11 22.94
N HIS A 131 21.37 -37.38 22.55
CA HIS A 131 20.37 -38.42 22.30
C HIS A 131 19.31 -38.65 23.39
N GLY A 132 18.19 -39.28 22.99
CA GLY A 132 17.35 -40.02 23.94
C GLY A 132 16.11 -40.68 23.33
N GLU A 133 16.27 -41.80 22.64
CA GLU A 133 15.20 -42.79 22.44
C GLU A 133 14.87 -43.48 23.77
N ASN A 134 13.57 -43.66 24.08
CA ASN A 134 13.09 -44.93 24.65
C ASN A 134 11.54 -45.05 24.62
N PRO A 135 11.00 -46.28 24.61
CA PRO A 135 9.63 -46.61 24.24
C PRO A 135 8.70 -46.85 25.44
N GLY A 136 7.40 -46.84 25.13
CA GLY A 136 6.40 -47.79 25.62
C GLY A 136 6.24 -47.96 27.14
N LYS A 137 5.25 -47.27 27.72
CA LYS A 137 4.55 -47.77 28.91
C LYS A 137 3.04 -47.54 28.79
N GLU A 138 2.34 -48.63 29.07
CA GLU A 138 0.90 -48.79 29.05
C GLU A 138 0.19 -47.92 30.10
N LEU A 139 -1.00 -47.46 29.72
CA LEU A 139 -1.95 -46.67 30.52
C LEU A 139 -2.56 -47.49 31.67
N PRO A 140 -2.78 -46.88 32.85
CA PRO A 140 -3.84 -47.31 33.75
C PRO A 140 -5.16 -46.56 33.47
N ASP A 141 -6.23 -47.35 33.43
CA ASP A 141 -7.64 -46.96 33.39
C ASP A 141 -8.01 -46.17 34.67
N VAL A 142 -8.39 -44.90 34.52
CA VAL A 142 -8.82 -44.03 35.62
C VAL A 142 -10.27 -43.60 35.37
N GLY A 143 -11.14 -44.06 36.28
CA GLY A 143 -12.57 -43.82 36.27
C GLY A 143 -12.96 -42.34 36.25
N LEU A 144 -13.92 -42.04 35.39
CA LEU A 144 -14.54 -40.72 35.20
C LEU A 144 -15.38 -40.34 36.43
N THR A 145 -14.95 -39.32 37.15
CA THR A 145 -15.81 -38.53 38.05
C THR A 145 -16.37 -37.31 37.31
N PRO A 146 -17.60 -36.87 37.60
CA PRO A 146 -18.23 -35.75 36.89
C PRO A 146 -17.58 -34.43 37.31
N MET A 147 -16.90 -33.79 36.36
CA MET A 147 -16.28 -32.47 36.51
C MET A 147 -17.34 -31.37 36.59
N HIS A 148 -17.22 -30.57 37.64
CA HIS A 148 -17.95 -29.34 37.89
C HIS A 148 -17.63 -28.34 36.77
N THR A 149 -18.66 -27.82 36.09
CA THR A 149 -18.52 -26.79 35.06
C THR A 149 -17.97 -25.49 35.67
N PRO A 150 -16.79 -24.99 35.25
CA PRO A 150 -16.35 -23.65 35.62
C PRO A 150 -17.15 -22.59 34.86
N PRO A 151 -17.30 -21.37 35.43
CA PRO A 151 -18.05 -20.29 34.80
C PRO A 151 -17.39 -19.85 33.48
N GLU A 152 -18.24 -19.56 32.50
CA GLU A 152 -17.84 -19.09 31.17
C GLU A 152 -16.93 -17.85 31.24
N PRO A 153 -15.74 -17.87 30.61
CA PRO A 153 -15.07 -16.65 30.23
C PRO A 153 -15.80 -16.05 29.02
N SER A 154 -16.46 -14.93 29.25
CA SER A 154 -16.85 -14.01 28.18
C SER A 154 -15.59 -13.33 27.61
N PHE A 155 -15.66 -12.95 26.32
CA PHE A 155 -14.66 -12.25 25.48
C PHE A 155 -13.68 -13.16 24.73
N ILE A 156 -13.53 -13.07 23.40
CA ILE A 156 -13.13 -11.88 22.62
C ILE A 156 -14.02 -11.62 21.39
N HIS A 157 -14.82 -10.56 21.43
CA HIS A 157 -15.07 -9.73 20.25
C HIS A 157 -14.04 -8.59 20.31
N HIS A 158 -13.07 -8.55 19.41
CA HIS A 158 -12.27 -7.35 19.18
C HIS A 158 -13.14 -6.31 18.45
N ALA A 159 -13.98 -5.64 19.24
CA ALA A 159 -14.59 -4.38 18.87
C ALA A 159 -13.53 -3.29 19.00
N GLY A 160 -13.35 -2.53 17.93
CA GLY A 160 -12.41 -1.42 17.85
C GLY A 160 -12.62 -0.41 18.97
N LYS A 161 -11.54 -0.12 19.69
CA LYS A 161 -11.48 0.95 20.67
C LYS A 161 -11.17 2.26 19.95
N LYS A 162 -12.21 2.98 19.54
CA LYS A 162 -12.16 4.42 19.24
C LYS A 162 -12.52 5.18 20.51
N GLU A 163 -11.57 5.96 21.03
CA GLU A 163 -11.69 7.11 21.94
C GLU A 163 -10.28 7.29 22.57
N ALA A 164 -9.63 8.44 22.65
CA ALA A 164 -10.06 9.83 22.54
C ALA A 164 -8.85 10.71 22.18
N ILE A 165 -9.00 11.61 21.20
CA ILE A 165 -8.19 12.82 21.07
C ILE A 165 -9.18 13.96 20.89
N LYS A 166 -9.55 14.59 22.01
CA LYS A 166 -10.29 15.86 22.03
C LYS A 166 -9.58 16.76 23.03
N LYS A 167 -8.65 17.57 22.54
CA LYS A 167 -8.13 18.77 23.20
C LYS A 167 -7.16 19.48 22.25
N ALA A 168 -7.67 20.48 21.55
CA ALA A 168 -6.94 21.69 21.15
C ALA A 168 -7.88 22.52 20.29
N GLU A 169 -8.66 23.42 20.90
CA GLU A 169 -9.22 24.59 20.22
C GLU A 169 -9.83 25.51 21.28
N ASP A 170 -8.98 26.37 21.84
CA ASP A 170 -9.37 27.58 22.58
C ASP A 170 -8.13 28.46 22.73
N ASN A 171 -7.70 29.13 21.64
CA ASN A 171 -7.03 30.44 21.75
C ASN A 171 -6.79 31.08 20.37
N LYS A 172 -7.72 31.92 19.91
CA LYS A 172 -7.37 33.17 19.20
C LYS A 172 -8.60 34.07 19.05
N LYS A 173 -8.76 34.96 20.03
CA LYS A 173 -9.57 36.18 19.92
C LYS A 173 -8.61 37.36 20.04
N GLY A 174 -8.64 38.27 19.06
CA GLY A 174 -8.15 39.64 19.21
C GLY A 174 -7.16 40.08 18.13
N GLY A 175 -7.53 41.15 17.41
CA GLY A 175 -6.63 41.90 16.55
C GLY A 175 -7.32 42.47 15.32
N GLY A 176 -8.01 43.59 15.47
CA GLY A 176 -8.70 44.28 14.38
C GLY A 176 -7.82 45.28 13.63
N GLY A 177 -8.36 45.74 12.49
CA GLY A 177 -8.08 47.04 11.90
C GLY A 177 -7.11 47.04 10.72
N ALA A 178 -7.65 47.22 9.51
CA ALA A 178 -7.36 48.36 8.63
C ALA A 178 -8.02 48.14 7.27
N ALA A 179 -8.97 49.01 6.94
CA ALA A 179 -9.65 49.07 5.67
C ALA A 179 -8.70 49.55 4.57
N THR A 180 -8.57 48.78 3.49
CA THR A 180 -8.11 49.27 2.19
C THR A 180 -9.08 48.81 1.12
N SER A 181 -9.83 49.77 0.59
CA SER A 181 -10.64 49.62 -0.62
C SER A 181 -9.72 49.28 -1.79
N THR A 182 -9.86 48.08 -2.36
CA THR A 182 -9.24 47.71 -3.63
C THR A 182 -10.31 47.08 -4.52
N GLU A 183 -10.27 47.48 -5.78
CA GLU A 183 -11.36 47.52 -6.74
C GLU A 183 -11.94 46.17 -7.16
N LEU A 184 -13.24 46.21 -7.48
CA LEU A 184 -14.01 45.12 -8.08
C LEU A 184 -13.46 44.77 -9.47
N SER A 185 -12.65 43.72 -9.56
CA SER A 185 -12.58 42.87 -10.75
C SER A 185 -13.27 41.56 -10.42
N THR A 186 -14.57 41.48 -10.72
CA THR A 186 -15.38 40.27 -10.56
C THR A 186 -14.99 39.25 -11.63
N HIS A 187 -13.81 38.65 -11.47
CA HIS A 187 -13.44 37.43 -12.17
C HIS A 187 -14.33 36.31 -11.59
N PHE A 188 -15.33 35.90 -12.36
CA PHE A 188 -16.18 34.75 -12.08
C PHE A 188 -15.29 33.50 -12.12
N ASN A 189 -14.67 33.15 -10.99
CA ASN A 189 -14.02 31.86 -10.82
C ASN A 189 -15.15 30.85 -10.58
N PRO A 190 -15.49 29.98 -11.55
CA PRO A 190 -16.50 28.97 -11.31
C PRO A 190 -16.06 28.13 -10.12
N PRO A 191 -16.97 27.79 -9.19
CA PRO A 191 -16.63 26.92 -8.07
C PRO A 191 -16.02 25.62 -8.64
N PRO A 192 -14.92 25.10 -8.05
CA PRO A 192 -14.30 23.89 -8.52
C PRO A 192 -15.37 22.78 -8.60
N PRO A 193 -15.41 22.01 -9.70
CA PRO A 193 -16.40 20.97 -9.86
C PRO A 193 -16.33 20.03 -8.65
N PRO A 194 -17.48 19.57 -8.13
CA PRO A 194 -17.50 18.64 -7.03
C PRO A 194 -16.68 17.40 -7.41
N PRO A 195 -15.84 16.88 -6.49
CA PRO A 195 -15.06 15.68 -6.78
C PRO A 195 -16.00 14.56 -7.23
N PRO A 196 -15.59 13.75 -8.23
CA PRO A 196 -16.42 12.66 -8.71
C PRO A 196 -16.77 11.73 -7.54
N PRO A 197 -18.00 11.21 -7.49
CA PRO A 197 -18.41 10.30 -6.43
C PRO A 197 -17.47 9.09 -6.41
N PRO A 198 -17.06 8.62 -5.22
CA PRO A 198 -16.17 7.46 -5.11
C PRO A 198 -16.80 6.27 -5.83
N LEU A 199 -16.02 5.62 -6.70
CA LEU A 199 -16.46 4.43 -7.42
C LEU A 199 -16.92 3.38 -6.39
N ASP A 200 -18.19 2.98 -6.47
CA ASP A 200 -18.76 1.97 -5.58
C ASP A 200 -18.21 0.59 -5.94
N THR A 201 -17.00 0.31 -5.46
CA THR A 201 -16.29 -0.94 -5.73
C THR A 201 -17.03 -2.14 -5.16
N ASP A 202 -17.88 -1.97 -4.16
CA ASP A 202 -18.69 -3.04 -3.55
C ASP A 202 -19.87 -3.44 -4.44
N ARG A 203 -20.48 -2.46 -5.11
CA ARG A 203 -21.51 -2.71 -6.12
C ARG A 203 -20.94 -3.38 -7.37
N LEU A 204 -19.76 -2.95 -7.83
CA LEU A 204 -19.04 -3.66 -8.91
C LEU A 204 -18.67 -5.08 -8.47
N ARG A 205 -18.20 -5.25 -7.22
CA ARG A 205 -17.86 -6.55 -6.62
C ARG A 205 -19.03 -7.52 -6.54
N SER A 206 -20.22 -7.03 -6.21
CA SER A 206 -21.43 -7.85 -6.07
C SER A 206 -22.08 -8.20 -7.40
N ALA A 207 -21.85 -7.37 -8.43
CA ALA A 207 -22.39 -7.59 -9.77
C ALA A 207 -21.55 -8.55 -10.63
N THR A 208 -20.31 -8.87 -10.23
CA THR A 208 -19.39 -9.70 -11.01
C THR A 208 -19.03 -11.02 -10.33
N ASN A 209 -19.40 -12.12 -10.99
CA ASN A 209 -18.88 -13.46 -10.69
C ASN A 209 -17.68 -13.84 -11.59
N SER A 210 -17.10 -12.89 -12.32
CA SER A 210 -15.94 -13.17 -13.18
C SER A 210 -14.66 -13.24 -12.36
N ASP A 211 -14.01 -14.41 -12.33
CA ASP A 211 -12.70 -14.64 -11.72
C ASP A 211 -11.65 -13.62 -12.19
N GLY A 212 -11.74 -13.21 -13.47
CA GLY A 212 -10.83 -12.23 -14.06
C GLY A 212 -11.03 -10.84 -13.47
N LEU A 213 -12.27 -10.39 -13.32
CA LEU A 213 -12.56 -9.08 -12.72
C LEU A 213 -12.25 -9.07 -11.22
N LEU A 214 -12.52 -10.17 -10.51
CA LEU A 214 -12.14 -10.29 -9.09
C LEU A 214 -10.63 -10.16 -8.91
N ALA A 215 -9.83 -10.80 -9.77
CA ALA A 215 -8.37 -10.67 -9.72
C ALA A 215 -7.88 -9.25 -10.01
N VAL A 216 -8.51 -8.54 -10.95
CA VAL A 216 -8.18 -7.13 -11.25
C VAL A 216 -8.54 -6.20 -10.10
N LEU A 217 -9.73 -6.36 -9.51
CA LEU A 217 -10.13 -5.59 -8.33
C LEU A 217 -9.22 -5.87 -7.13
N GLY A 218 -8.83 -7.13 -6.95
CA GLY A 218 -7.87 -7.53 -5.93
C GLY A 218 -6.51 -6.88 -6.15
N ALA A 219 -6.01 -6.89 -7.39
CA ALA A 219 -4.73 -6.24 -7.73
C ALA A 219 -4.75 -4.74 -7.40
N ALA A 220 -5.81 -4.03 -7.77
CA ALA A 220 -5.98 -2.62 -7.44
C ALA A 220 -5.99 -2.37 -5.91
N GLN A 221 -6.66 -3.24 -5.15
CA GLN A 221 -6.72 -3.13 -3.69
C GLN A 221 -5.38 -3.45 -3.00
N VAL A 222 -4.63 -4.42 -3.55
CA VAL A 222 -3.26 -4.74 -3.12
C VAL A 222 -2.35 -3.53 -3.33
N LEU A 223 -2.33 -2.95 -4.54
CA LEU A 223 -1.51 -1.79 -4.86
C LEU A 223 -1.84 -0.59 -3.97
N ARG A 224 -3.12 -0.29 -3.79
CA ARG A 224 -3.57 0.76 -2.88
C ARG A 224 -3.11 0.51 -1.44
N SER A 225 -3.23 -0.74 -0.98
CA SER A 225 -2.79 -1.11 0.37
C SER A 225 -1.29 -0.93 0.57
N MET A 226 -0.47 -1.15 -0.46
CA MET A 226 0.96 -0.89 -0.43
C MET A 226 1.24 0.62 -0.43
N GLN A 227 0.61 1.37 -1.35
CA GLN A 227 0.76 2.83 -1.47
C GLN A 227 0.40 3.57 -0.18
N ASP A 228 -0.69 3.19 0.48
CA ASP A 228 -1.15 3.82 1.73
C ASP A 228 -0.34 3.36 2.97
N GLY A 229 0.67 2.49 2.80
CA GLY A 229 1.39 1.84 3.91
C GLY A 229 0.53 0.87 4.75
N GLY A 230 -0.73 0.66 4.35
CA GLY A 230 -1.69 -0.18 5.06
C GLY A 230 -1.28 -1.66 5.09
N ALA A 231 -0.64 -2.15 4.01
CA ALA A 231 -0.12 -3.51 3.94
C ALA A 231 0.94 -3.74 5.03
N LYS A 232 1.92 -2.85 5.16
CA LYS A 232 2.99 -2.92 6.17
C LYS A 232 2.45 -3.07 7.59
N ARG A 233 1.61 -2.14 8.00
CA ARG A 233 0.98 -2.16 9.33
C ARG A 233 0.22 -3.47 9.56
N ARG A 234 -0.54 -3.94 8.58
CA ARG A 234 -1.32 -5.18 8.72
C ARG A 234 -0.45 -6.44 8.75
N VAL A 235 0.71 -6.46 8.10
CA VAL A 235 1.66 -7.58 8.25
C VAL A 235 2.24 -7.60 9.66
N GLU A 236 2.65 -6.46 10.21
CA GLU A 236 3.18 -6.37 11.58
C GLU A 236 2.15 -6.84 12.61
N GLU A 237 0.90 -6.36 12.49
CA GLU A 237 -0.23 -6.81 13.33
C GLU A 237 -0.48 -8.32 13.20
N ALA A 238 -0.48 -8.85 11.96
CA ALA A 238 -0.68 -10.27 11.72
C ALA A 238 0.44 -11.13 12.31
N VAL A 239 1.70 -10.70 12.20
CA VAL A 239 2.85 -11.39 12.79
C VAL A 239 2.72 -11.44 14.31
N LEU A 240 2.42 -10.30 14.96
CA LEU A 240 2.23 -10.23 16.40
C LEU A 240 1.11 -11.17 16.88
N ALA A 241 -0.04 -11.16 16.19
CA ALA A 241 -1.16 -12.02 16.52
C ALA A 241 -0.83 -13.52 16.36
N ILE A 242 -0.04 -13.90 15.35
CA ILE A 242 0.40 -15.29 15.18
C ILE A 242 1.35 -15.70 16.30
N GLU A 243 2.27 -14.82 16.70
CA GLU A 243 3.26 -15.10 17.73
C GLU A 243 2.65 -15.24 19.11
N GLU A 244 1.73 -14.34 19.46
CA GLU A 244 0.92 -14.45 20.68
C GLU A 244 0.14 -15.77 20.69
N TRP A 245 -0.47 -16.15 19.56
CA TRP A 245 -1.16 -17.44 19.48
C TRP A 245 -0.18 -18.62 19.67
N VAL A 246 1.02 -18.54 19.08
CA VAL A 246 2.05 -19.60 19.17
C VAL A 246 2.52 -19.77 20.61
N GLU A 247 2.81 -18.68 21.31
CA GLU A 247 3.22 -18.71 22.72
C GLU A 247 2.16 -19.37 23.61
N ASN A 248 0.91 -18.92 23.49
CA ASN A 248 -0.22 -19.51 24.23
C ASN A 248 -0.48 -20.98 23.83
N GLY A 249 -0.35 -21.30 22.55
CA GLY A 249 -0.59 -22.63 21.99
C GLY A 249 0.48 -23.67 22.40
N GLU A 250 1.71 -23.24 22.66
CA GLU A 250 2.75 -24.10 23.22
C GLU A 250 2.49 -24.47 24.66
N GLN A 251 2.03 -23.50 25.44
CA GLN A 251 1.80 -23.65 26.88
C GLN A 251 0.50 -24.42 27.18
N SER A 252 -0.50 -24.37 26.29
CA SER A 252 -1.84 -24.89 26.59
C SER A 252 -2.50 -25.63 25.43
N VAL A 253 -2.72 -26.94 25.60
CA VAL A 253 -3.59 -27.74 24.70
C VAL A 253 -5.03 -27.26 24.78
N ALA A 254 -5.50 -26.84 25.96
CA ALA A 254 -6.85 -26.30 26.13
C ALA A 254 -7.05 -25.01 25.31
N PHE A 255 -6.05 -24.14 25.24
CA PHE A 255 -6.07 -22.96 24.38
C PHE A 255 -6.18 -23.33 22.90
N ARG A 256 -5.41 -24.34 22.44
CA ARG A 256 -5.52 -24.85 21.06
C ARG A 256 -6.92 -25.40 20.77
N LEU A 257 -7.49 -26.16 21.70
CA LEU A 257 -8.85 -26.69 21.56
C LEU A 257 -9.90 -25.58 21.47
N ALA A 258 -9.81 -24.56 22.34
CA ALA A 258 -10.70 -23.40 22.31
C ALA A 258 -10.57 -22.64 20.99
N SER A 259 -9.33 -22.35 20.55
CA SER A 259 -9.08 -21.67 19.28
C SER A 259 -9.58 -22.45 18.06
N TRP A 260 -9.46 -23.78 18.06
CA TRP A 260 -10.07 -24.61 17.01
C TRP A 260 -11.59 -24.46 16.97
N ARG A 261 -12.23 -24.54 18.15
CA ARG A 261 -13.68 -24.41 18.26
C ARG A 261 -14.16 -23.05 17.75
N ASP A 262 -13.47 -21.98 18.13
CA ASP A 262 -13.81 -20.62 17.71
C ASP A 262 -13.64 -20.44 16.21
N GLN A 263 -12.57 -21.00 15.64
CA GLN A 263 -12.36 -21.01 14.19
C GLN A 263 -13.50 -21.73 13.44
N ARG A 264 -13.96 -22.87 13.96
CA ARG A 264 -15.05 -23.66 13.35
C ARG A 264 -16.40 -22.96 13.49
N ALA A 265 -16.64 -22.30 14.63
CA ALA A 265 -17.82 -21.46 14.83
C ALA A 265 -17.86 -20.30 13.83
N ALA A 266 -16.73 -19.63 13.59
CA ALA A 266 -16.64 -18.55 12.60
C ALA A 266 -16.90 -19.03 11.16
N GLN A 267 -16.57 -20.28 10.83
CA GLN A 267 -16.85 -20.89 9.54
C GLN A 267 -18.30 -21.36 9.39
N GLY A 268 -19.14 -21.21 10.43
CA GLY A 268 -20.51 -21.75 10.44
C GLY A 268 -20.57 -23.28 10.43
N ASP A 269 -19.45 -23.96 10.68
CA ASP A 269 -19.35 -25.41 10.66
C ASP A 269 -19.16 -25.94 12.08
N LEU A 270 -20.30 -26.03 12.78
CA LEU A 270 -20.39 -26.53 14.16
C LEU A 270 -20.28 -28.06 14.26
N LYS A 271 -19.99 -28.78 13.16
CA LYS A 271 -19.70 -30.21 13.28
C LYS A 271 -18.42 -30.35 14.11
N ILE A 272 -18.61 -30.79 15.35
CA ILE A 272 -17.55 -31.13 16.29
C ILE A 272 -16.73 -32.22 15.62
N ALA A 273 -15.53 -31.86 15.15
CA ALA A 273 -14.59 -32.81 14.59
C ALA A 273 -14.28 -33.83 15.68
N THR A 274 -14.59 -35.10 15.42
CA THR A 274 -14.27 -36.21 16.32
C THR A 274 -12.78 -36.51 16.26
N GLU A 275 -12.26 -37.27 17.23
CA GLU A 275 -10.85 -37.70 17.30
C GLU A 275 -10.35 -38.42 16.02
N SER A 276 -11.28 -38.94 15.21
CA SER A 276 -11.01 -39.55 13.92
C SER A 276 -10.68 -38.56 12.79
N ASP A 277 -10.88 -37.24 12.98
CA ASP A 277 -10.54 -36.24 11.97
C ASP A 277 -9.04 -35.88 12.04
N SER A 278 -8.31 -36.31 11.01
CA SER A 278 -6.88 -36.01 10.85
C SER A 278 -6.55 -34.51 10.93
N ASN A 279 -7.48 -33.63 10.54
CA ASN A 279 -7.29 -32.18 10.62
C ASN A 279 -7.35 -31.67 12.06
N PHE A 280 -8.24 -32.23 12.88
CA PHE A 280 -8.36 -31.88 14.30
C PHE A 280 -7.07 -32.26 15.04
N MET A 281 -6.61 -33.51 14.88
CA MET A 281 -5.37 -33.98 15.51
C MET A 281 -4.15 -33.16 15.07
N ALA A 282 -4.07 -32.81 13.77
CA ALA A 282 -3.01 -31.94 13.27
C ALA A 282 -3.05 -30.54 13.92
N PHE A 283 -4.24 -30.00 14.17
CA PHE A 283 -4.42 -28.68 14.78
C PHE A 283 -4.05 -28.64 16.26
N ILE A 284 -4.50 -29.62 17.04
CA ILE A 284 -4.23 -29.66 18.49
C ILE A 284 -2.79 -30.09 18.79
N SER A 285 -2.12 -30.76 17.84
CA SER A 285 -0.72 -31.15 17.98
C SER A 285 0.26 -29.98 17.90
N ASN A 286 1.53 -30.25 18.22
CA ASN A 286 2.61 -29.27 18.05
C ASN A 286 2.87 -28.93 16.57
N LYS A 287 2.33 -29.69 15.62
CA LYS A 287 2.45 -29.40 14.19
C LYS A 287 1.80 -28.05 13.82
N ALA A 288 0.67 -27.70 14.43
CA ALA A 288 0.02 -26.41 14.19
C ALA A 288 0.89 -25.24 14.66
N VAL A 289 1.48 -25.38 15.85
CA VAL A 289 2.44 -24.41 16.41
C VAL A 289 3.63 -24.23 15.46
N SER A 290 4.29 -25.32 15.07
CA SER A 290 5.44 -25.26 14.15
C SER A 290 5.08 -24.62 12.81
N ASN A 291 3.90 -24.94 12.26
CA ASN A 291 3.42 -24.38 11.00
C ASN A 291 3.17 -22.87 11.10
N ARG A 292 2.54 -22.41 12.19
CA ARG A 292 2.26 -20.99 12.42
C ARG A 292 3.54 -20.21 12.70
N ARG A 293 4.46 -20.74 13.48
CA ARG A 293 5.80 -20.18 13.67
C ARG A 293 6.57 -20.04 12.35
N LYS A 294 6.47 -21.05 11.48
CA LYS A 294 7.08 -20.97 10.14
C LYS A 294 6.44 -19.85 9.31
N PHE A 295 5.12 -19.74 9.33
CA PHE A 295 4.40 -18.69 8.60
C PHE A 295 4.73 -17.28 9.11
N ALA A 296 4.76 -17.07 10.44
CA ALA A 296 5.17 -15.79 11.03
C ALA A 296 6.59 -15.38 10.61
N ARG A 297 7.54 -16.33 10.62
CA ARG A 297 8.91 -16.08 10.12
C ARG A 297 8.91 -15.70 8.64
N GLN A 298 8.19 -16.43 7.79
CA GLN A 298 8.09 -16.09 6.37
C GLN A 298 7.53 -14.68 6.13
N LEU A 299 6.54 -14.26 6.93
CA LEU A 299 6.03 -12.90 6.88
C LEU A 299 7.09 -11.89 7.31
N ARG A 300 7.78 -12.10 8.44
CA ARG A 300 8.89 -11.23 8.88
C ARG A 300 9.98 -11.09 7.83
N ASP A 301 10.43 -12.21 7.27
CA ASP A 301 11.46 -12.21 6.22
C ASP A 301 11.02 -11.39 5.00
N SER A 302 9.73 -11.43 4.66
CA SER A 302 9.15 -10.62 3.58
C SER A 302 9.14 -9.12 3.89
N ILE A 303 9.01 -8.74 5.16
CA ILE A 303 9.05 -7.34 5.61
C ILE A 303 10.49 -6.83 5.68
N SER A 304 11.39 -7.57 6.34
CA SER A 304 12.75 -7.13 6.59
C SER A 304 13.58 -6.93 5.32
N ALA A 305 13.20 -7.60 4.23
CA ALA A 305 13.88 -7.47 2.95
C ALA A 305 13.37 -6.31 2.09
N THR A 306 12.26 -5.64 2.46
CA THR A 306 11.53 -4.78 1.52
C THR A 306 10.99 -3.50 2.17
N ASP A 307 10.98 -2.41 1.41
CA ASP A 307 10.34 -1.15 1.83
C ASP A 307 8.82 -1.13 1.57
N PHE A 308 8.21 -2.29 1.26
CA PHE A 308 6.81 -2.45 0.83
C PHE A 308 6.39 -1.68 -0.43
N GLU A 309 7.29 -0.90 -1.02
CA GLU A 309 7.13 -0.26 -2.32
C GLU A 309 7.74 -1.08 -3.46
N ASP A 310 8.42 -2.18 -3.14
CA ASP A 310 9.13 -3.02 -4.10
C ASP A 310 8.34 -4.29 -4.47
N ILE A 311 8.55 -4.77 -5.69
CA ILE A 311 7.97 -6.00 -6.24
C ILE A 311 8.37 -7.24 -5.44
N SER A 312 9.52 -7.20 -4.75
CA SER A 312 10.02 -8.27 -3.89
C SER A 312 9.04 -8.65 -2.77
N PHE A 313 8.28 -7.69 -2.24
CA PHE A 313 7.22 -7.97 -1.26
C PHE A 313 6.13 -8.85 -1.88
N LEU A 314 5.61 -8.46 -3.05
CA LEU A 314 4.58 -9.20 -3.77
C LEU A 314 5.06 -10.59 -4.18
N GLN A 315 6.31 -10.72 -4.63
CA GLN A 315 6.93 -12.01 -4.95
C GLN A 315 6.99 -12.93 -3.72
N SER A 316 7.33 -12.37 -2.55
CA SER A 316 7.38 -13.12 -1.30
C SER A 316 5.99 -13.61 -0.87
N ILE A 317 4.97 -12.74 -0.96
CA ILE A 317 3.57 -13.11 -0.70
C ILE A 317 3.08 -14.17 -1.71
N HIS A 318 3.39 -14.02 -2.98
CA HIS A 318 3.06 -15.00 -4.02
C HIS A 318 3.68 -16.37 -3.72
N ALA A 319 4.95 -16.41 -3.32
CA ALA A 319 5.65 -17.64 -2.93
C ALA A 319 5.02 -18.32 -1.69
N ILE A 320 4.42 -17.54 -0.78
CA ILE A 320 3.67 -18.10 0.36
C ILE A 320 2.33 -18.68 -0.10
N LEU A 321 1.60 -17.97 -0.98
CA LEU A 321 0.34 -18.43 -1.57
C LEU A 321 0.49 -19.76 -2.33
N ASP A 322 1.54 -19.89 -3.15
CA ASP A 322 1.81 -21.09 -3.94
C ASP A 322 2.09 -22.34 -3.07
N LYS A 323 2.69 -22.15 -1.89
CA LYS A 323 3.02 -23.23 -0.95
C LYS A 323 1.83 -23.64 -0.07
N MET A 324 0.67 -23.00 -0.17
CA MET A 324 -0.48 -23.28 0.69
C MET A 324 -1.33 -24.44 0.20
N ARG A 325 -1.25 -25.58 0.91
CA ARG A 325 -2.14 -26.74 0.70
C ARG A 325 -3.39 -26.76 1.59
N SER A 326 -3.37 -26.03 2.71
CA SER A 326 -4.49 -25.93 3.67
C SER A 326 -4.57 -24.48 4.16
N PRO A 327 -5.41 -23.65 3.52
CA PRO A 327 -5.27 -22.21 3.57
C PRO A 327 -5.91 -21.53 4.78
N CYS A 328 -6.97 -22.07 5.37
CA CYS A 328 -7.86 -21.42 6.35
C CYS A 328 -7.32 -20.13 7.03
N LEU A 329 -6.56 -20.24 8.13
CA LEU A 329 -6.07 -19.06 8.85
C LEU A 329 -5.01 -18.26 8.06
N ARG A 330 -4.13 -18.94 7.33
CA ARG A 330 -3.04 -18.27 6.59
C ARG A 330 -3.57 -17.40 5.46
N LEU A 331 -4.59 -17.91 4.76
CA LEU A 331 -5.27 -17.17 3.71
C LEU A 331 -6.07 -16.01 4.28
N GLU A 332 -6.79 -16.21 5.38
CA GLU A 332 -7.51 -15.12 6.05
C GLU A 332 -6.57 -13.98 6.47
N LEU A 333 -5.42 -14.32 7.05
CA LEU A 333 -4.41 -13.32 7.40
C LEU A 333 -3.79 -12.66 6.17
N LEU A 334 -3.53 -13.40 5.09
CA LEU A 334 -3.05 -12.79 3.84
C LEU A 334 -4.11 -11.91 3.18
N GLN A 335 -5.39 -12.30 3.22
CA GLN A 335 -6.49 -11.47 2.77
C GLN A 335 -6.53 -10.17 3.58
N TYR A 336 -6.46 -10.25 4.91
CA TYR A 336 -6.37 -9.09 5.78
C TYR A 336 -5.19 -8.18 5.40
N ILE A 337 -3.98 -8.74 5.31
CA ILE A 337 -2.76 -8.03 4.92
C ILE A 337 -2.96 -7.27 3.60
N LEU A 338 -3.46 -7.96 2.57
CA LEU A 338 -3.67 -7.43 1.24
C LEU A 338 -4.92 -6.54 1.10
N GLY A 339 -5.72 -6.41 2.18
CA GLY A 339 -6.99 -5.71 2.17
C GLY A 339 -8.08 -6.42 1.36
N LEU A 340 -7.91 -7.71 1.05
CA LEU A 340 -8.87 -8.51 0.31
C LEU A 340 -9.98 -9.03 1.25
N ASP A 341 -11.16 -9.29 0.68
CA ASP A 341 -12.26 -9.91 1.41
C ASP A 341 -12.23 -11.44 1.37
N ASN A 342 -13.12 -12.08 2.12
CA ASN A 342 -13.19 -13.54 2.26
C ASN A 342 -13.59 -14.29 0.98
N ARG A 343 -13.99 -13.61 -0.10
CA ARG A 343 -14.31 -14.26 -1.40
C ARG A 343 -13.05 -14.62 -2.19
N TYR A 344 -11.91 -14.05 -1.83
CA TYR A 344 -10.65 -14.30 -2.52
C TYR A 344 -10.08 -15.66 -2.11
N SER A 345 -10.42 -16.70 -2.88
CA SER A 345 -9.72 -18.00 -2.78
C SER A 345 -8.20 -17.83 -2.92
N VAL A 346 -7.43 -18.87 -2.57
CA VAL A 346 -5.96 -18.86 -2.77
C VAL A 346 -5.60 -18.51 -4.21
N ALA A 347 -6.31 -19.06 -5.19
CA ALA A 347 -6.08 -18.79 -6.61
C ALA A 347 -6.40 -17.33 -6.97
N HIS A 348 -7.47 -16.76 -6.42
CA HIS A 348 -7.82 -15.36 -6.64
C HIS A 348 -6.80 -14.41 -6.02
N ALA A 349 -6.37 -14.68 -4.78
CA ALA A 349 -5.34 -13.90 -4.10
C ALA A 349 -4.00 -13.97 -4.87
N ALA A 350 -3.58 -15.17 -5.30
CA ALA A 350 -2.35 -15.35 -6.08
C ALA A 350 -2.38 -14.56 -7.39
N ARG A 351 -3.47 -14.69 -8.16
CA ARG A 351 -3.64 -13.95 -9.43
C ARG A 351 -3.71 -12.43 -9.20
N SER A 352 -4.32 -11.98 -8.10
CA SER A 352 -4.36 -10.55 -7.73
C SER A 352 -2.95 -10.01 -7.46
N VAL A 353 -2.13 -10.78 -6.71
CA VAL A 353 -0.74 -10.43 -6.41
C VAL A 353 0.13 -10.44 -7.67
N GLU A 354 -0.04 -11.43 -8.56
CA GLU A 354 0.66 -11.51 -9.84
C GLU A 354 0.35 -10.31 -10.76
N LEU A 355 -0.93 -9.94 -10.87
CA LEU A 355 -1.35 -8.77 -11.63
C LEU A 355 -0.80 -7.47 -11.02
N ALA A 356 -0.85 -7.31 -9.69
CA ALA A 356 -0.26 -6.16 -9.01
C ALA A 356 1.25 -6.05 -9.29
N ALA A 357 1.98 -7.18 -9.19
CA ALA A 357 3.41 -7.23 -9.48
C ALA A 357 3.71 -6.85 -10.94
N THR A 358 2.88 -7.31 -11.88
CA THR A 358 3.00 -6.94 -13.31
C THR A 358 2.81 -5.44 -13.51
N CYS A 359 1.81 -4.83 -12.86
CA CYS A 359 1.58 -3.39 -12.92
C CYS A 359 2.76 -2.58 -12.36
N MET A 360 3.34 -3.00 -11.23
CA MET A 360 4.53 -2.35 -10.66
C MET A 360 5.75 -2.48 -11.57
N ASN A 361 5.95 -3.66 -12.16
CA ASN A 361 7.07 -3.89 -13.07
C ASN A 361 6.97 -2.96 -14.30
N ILE A 362 5.78 -2.82 -14.89
CA ILE A 362 5.53 -1.90 -16.01
C ILE A 362 5.84 -0.45 -15.60
N SER A 363 5.40 -0.04 -14.40
CA SER A 363 5.70 1.31 -13.89
C SER A 363 7.20 1.55 -13.72
N ALA A 364 7.96 0.54 -13.28
CA ALA A 364 9.42 0.63 -13.17
C ALA A 364 10.10 0.75 -14.54
N TYR A 365 9.50 0.20 -15.61
CA TYR A 365 9.99 0.41 -16.98
C TYR A 365 9.70 1.82 -17.50
N GLU A 366 8.54 2.39 -17.17
CA GLU A 366 8.17 3.74 -17.59
C GLU A 366 8.97 4.84 -16.87
N SER A 367 9.50 4.59 -15.67
CA SER A 367 10.35 5.54 -14.96
C SER A 367 11.82 5.51 -15.38
N MET A 368 12.28 4.46 -16.08
CA MET A 368 13.68 4.38 -16.54
C MET A 368 13.97 5.43 -17.64
N PRO A 369 15.15 6.09 -17.64
CA PRO A 369 15.55 6.98 -18.73
C PRO A 369 15.53 6.29 -20.10
N PRO A 370 15.22 7.00 -21.20
CA PRO A 370 15.18 6.41 -22.54
C PRO A 370 16.48 5.68 -22.94
N GLU A 371 17.62 6.14 -22.44
CA GLU A 371 18.93 5.53 -22.70
C GLU A 371 19.07 4.13 -22.11
N GLU A 372 18.57 3.90 -20.89
CA GLU A 372 18.57 2.57 -20.27
C GLU A 372 17.58 1.62 -20.96
N ARG A 373 16.44 2.15 -21.43
CA ARG A 373 15.48 1.35 -22.23
C ARG A 373 16.10 0.88 -23.54
N LYS A 374 16.87 1.76 -24.21
CA LYS A 374 17.64 1.39 -25.41
C LYS A 374 18.72 0.35 -25.09
N ALA A 375 19.46 0.51 -24.00
CA ALA A 375 20.49 -0.45 -23.59
C ALA A 375 19.93 -1.86 -23.30
N ARG A 376 18.65 -1.97 -22.89
CA ARG A 376 17.96 -3.23 -22.68
C ARG A 376 17.28 -3.82 -23.92
N GLY A 377 17.39 -3.17 -25.09
CA GLY A 377 16.84 -3.66 -26.35
C GLY A 377 15.30 -3.63 -26.42
N LEU A 378 14.65 -2.76 -25.64
CA LEU A 378 13.18 -2.67 -25.55
C LEU A 378 12.56 -1.61 -26.46
N LEU A 379 13.37 -0.77 -27.10
CA LEU A 379 12.91 0.14 -28.15
C LEU A 379 13.43 -0.39 -29.48
N GLU A 380 12.56 -1.02 -30.27
CA GLU A 380 12.84 -1.25 -31.69
C GLU A 380 12.88 0.12 -32.38
N GLU A 381 14.00 0.45 -33.02
CA GLU A 381 14.14 1.67 -33.84
C GLU A 381 13.07 1.63 -34.94
N SER A 382 12.02 2.44 -34.76
CA SER A 382 10.90 2.58 -35.69
C SER A 382 11.16 3.65 -36.73
#